data_AF-A0AAI8HLQ9-F1
#
_entry.id   AF-A0AAI8HLQ9-F1
#
_cell.length_a   1.000
_cell.length_b   1.000
_cell.length_c   1.000
_cell.angle_alpha   90.00
_cell.angle_beta   90.00
_cell.angle_gamma   90.00
#
_symmetry.space_group_name_H-M   'P 1'
#
loop_
_entity.id
_entity.type
_entity.pdbx_description
1 polymer ?
#
loop_
_entity_poly.entity_id
_entity_poly.type
_entity_poly.pdbx_seq_one_letter_code
_entity_poly.pdbx_strand_id
1 'polypeptide(L)' 'MGMPVEFNTMIVTKGNEKRIEENIFLLEKEGYRVYPLDIPMDVRKTKTGEKSGTGEVQKLEWANGRTSITYRLTSLHSTN' A
#
# COMPACT_ATOMS: atom_id res chain seq x y z
N MET A 1 13.77 19.08 -16.90
CA MET A 1 13.44 17.69 -16.53
C MET A 1 12.99 17.67 -15.08
N GLY A 2 11.87 17.01 -14.76
CA GLY A 2 11.29 16.99 -13.41
C GLY A 2 11.12 15.57 -12.89
N MET A 3 10.92 15.43 -11.58
CA MET A 3 10.67 14.15 -10.92
C MET A 3 9.16 13.86 -10.93
N PRO A 4 8.68 12.85 -11.69
CA PRO A 4 7.28 12.47 -11.62
C PRO A 4 7.02 11.71 -10.30
N VAL A 5 6.03 12.17 -9.54
CA VAL A 5 5.61 11.56 -8.28
C VAL A 5 4.09 11.44 -8.24
N GLU A 6 3.57 10.29 -7.82
CA GLU A 6 2.14 10.05 -7.63
C GLU A 6 1.79 10.02 -6.14
N PHE A 7 0.80 10.80 -5.71
CA PHE A 7 0.30 10.77 -4.33
C PHE A 7 -0.85 9.77 -4.22
N ASN A 8 -0.72 8.80 -3.32
CA ASN A 8 -1.71 7.75 -3.13
C ASN A 8 -2.37 7.86 -1.74
N THR A 9 -3.70 7.84 -1.72
CA THR A 9 -4.54 7.90 -0.51
C THR A 9 -5.09 6.53 -0.09
N MET A 10 -4.74 5.47 -0.84
CA MET A 10 -5.21 4.10 -0.59
C MET A 10 -4.16 3.08 -1.08
N ILE A 11 -4.12 1.92 -0.43
CA ILE A 11 -3.24 0.81 -0.77
C ILE A 11 -4.00 -0.15 -1.69
N VAL A 12 -3.71 -0.09 -3.00
CA VAL A 12 -4.29 -1.03 -3.98
C VAL A 12 -3.31 -2.17 -4.23
N THR A 13 -3.57 -3.36 -3.72
CA THR A 13 -2.58 -4.45 -3.73
C THR A 13 -2.47 -5.16 -5.07
N LYS A 14 -3.58 -5.32 -5.80
CA LYS A 14 -3.70 -6.17 -7.01
C LYS A 14 -3.35 -7.65 -6.76
N GLY A 15 -3.29 -8.11 -5.51
CA GLY A 15 -2.84 -9.46 -5.16
C GLY A 15 -1.32 -9.65 -5.22
N ASN A 16 -0.54 -8.57 -5.29
CA ASN A 16 0.93 -8.59 -5.39
C ASN A 16 1.63 -8.31 -4.06
N GLU A 17 0.88 -8.18 -2.98
CA GLU A 17 1.40 -8.04 -1.62
C GLU A 17 2.09 -9.32 -1.15
N LYS A 18 3.22 -9.18 -0.45
CA LYS A 18 3.95 -10.28 0.18
C LYS A 18 3.86 -10.12 1.68
N ARG A 19 3.31 -11.13 2.37
CA ARG A 19 3.32 -11.16 3.84
C ARG A 19 4.75 -11.40 4.31
N ILE A 20 5.27 -10.51 5.17
CA ILE A 20 6.61 -10.63 5.77
C ILE A 20 6.52 -11.05 7.25
N GLU A 21 5.47 -10.62 7.95
CA GLU A 21 5.11 -11.02 9.31
C GLU A 21 3.59 -11.13 9.43
N GLU A 22 3.05 -11.59 10.57
CA GLU A 22 1.62 -11.92 10.75
C GLU A 22 0.65 -10.91 10.11
N ASN A 23 0.82 -9.62 10.43
CA ASN A 23 0.01 -8.53 9.91
C ASN A 23 0.82 -7.49 9.13
N ILE A 24 2.06 -7.80 8.73
CA ILE A 24 2.93 -6.88 8.00
C ILE A 24 3.17 -7.39 6.59
N PHE A 25 2.99 -6.50 5.62
CA PHE A 25 3.04 -6.81 4.20
C PHE A 25 3.96 -5.84 3.47
N LEU A 26 4.66 -6.36 2.47
CA LEU A 26 5.43 -5.60 1.50
C LEU A 26 4.65 -5.51 0.19
N LEU A 27 4.57 -4.31 -0.40
CA LEU A 27 3.98 -4.10 -1.71
C LEU A 27 4.90 -3.22 -2.55
N GLU A 28 5.25 -3.72 -3.74
CA GLU A 28 6.00 -2.97 -4.73
C GLU A 28 5.08 -2.33 -5.77
N LYS A 29 5.46 -1.12 -6.20
CA LYS A 29 4.77 -0.35 -7.22
C LYS A 29 5.76 0.28 -8.18
N GLU A 30 5.37 0.36 -9.45
CA GLU A 30 6.08 1.15 -10.43
C GLU A 30 5.87 2.65 -10.20
N GLY A 31 6.93 3.42 -10.47
CA GLY A 31 7.01 4.85 -10.27
C GLY A 31 7.32 5.23 -8.82
N TYR A 32 7.68 6.50 -8.64
CA TYR A 32 7.82 7.11 -7.32
C TYR A 32 6.46 7.55 -6.81
N ARG A 33 6.07 6.99 -5.68
CA ARG A 33 4.76 7.17 -5.06
C ARG A 33 4.94 7.64 -3.64
N VAL A 34 4.08 8.54 -3.20
CA VAL A 34 4.02 8.99 -1.81
C VAL A 34 2.76 8.42 -1.19
N TYR A 35 2.92 7.88 0.01
CA TYR A 35 1.83 7.45 0.88
C TYR A 35 1.93 8.20 2.20
N PRO A 36 0.79 8.51 2.84
CA PRO A 36 0.78 8.86 4.25
C PRO A 36 1.46 7.77 5.08
N LEU A 37 2.49 8.13 5.84
CA LEU A 37 3.12 7.24 6.82
C LEU A 37 2.35 7.32 8.13
N ASP A 38 2.16 6.17 8.79
CA ASP A 38 1.52 6.06 10.11
C ASP A 38 0.08 6.60 10.18
N ILE A 39 -0.59 6.72 9.04
CA ILE A 39 -2.00 7.12 8.94
C ILE A 39 -2.82 5.95 8.37
N PRO A 40 -3.93 5.55 9.04
CA PRO A 40 -4.81 4.50 8.54
C PRO A 40 -5.41 4.85 7.18
N MET A 41 -5.36 3.91 6.24
CA MET A 41 -5.95 4.05 4.92
C MET A 41 -6.57 2.74 4.42
N ASP A 42 -7.44 2.87 3.42
CA ASP A 42 -8.11 1.73 2.81
C ASP A 42 -7.10 0.83 2.08
N VAL A 43 -7.19 -0.47 2.35
CA VAL A 43 -6.53 -1.54 1.58
C VAL A 43 -7.56 -2.19 0.67
N ARG A 44 -7.27 -2.28 -0.63
CA ARG A 44 -8.17 -2.81 -1.65
C ARG A 44 -7.43 -3.71 -2.64
N LYS A 45 -8.10 -4.72 -3.18
CA LYS A 45 -7.53 -5.54 -4.27
C LYS A 45 -7.47 -4.77 -5.60
N THR A 46 -8.51 -3.99 -5.93
CA THR A 46 -8.58 -3.16 -7.14
C THR A 46 -8.98 -1.72 -6.79
N LYS A 47 -8.75 -0.75 -7.69
CA LYS A 47 -9.05 0.67 -7.44
C LYS A 47 -10.54 0.93 -7.17
N THR A 48 -11.42 0.21 -7.87
CA THR A 48 -12.88 0.36 -7.78
C THR A 48 -13.55 -0.77 -6.99
N GLY A 49 -12.76 -1.75 -6.53
CA GLY A 49 -13.28 -2.89 -5.78
C GLY A 49 -13.62 -2.55 -4.34
N GLU A 50 -14.24 -3.52 -3.67
CA GLU A 50 -14.57 -3.44 -2.26
C GLU A 50 -13.32 -3.28 -1.38
N LYS A 51 -13.54 -2.65 -0.23
CA LYS A 51 -12.54 -2.53 0.83
C LYS A 51 -12.19 -3.93 1.32
N SER A 52 -10.91 -4.28 1.31
CA SER A 52 -10.38 -5.53 1.87
C SER A 52 -10.05 -5.36 3.36
N GLY A 53 -9.70 -4.15 3.77
CA GLY A 53 -9.35 -3.84 5.15
C GLY A 53 -8.82 -2.43 5.32
N THR A 54 -8.29 -2.13 6.51
CA THR A 54 -7.57 -0.89 6.82
C THR A 54 -6.11 -1.24 7.10
N GLY A 55 -5.18 -0.41 6.63
CA GLY A 55 -3.77 -0.58 6.88
C GLY A 55 -3.02 0.74 7.01
N GLU A 56 -1.83 0.67 7.58
CA GLU A 56 -0.96 1.80 7.89
C GLU A 56 0.42 1.55 7.28
N VAL A 57 0.90 2.47 6.44
CA VAL A 57 2.25 2.36 5.87
C VAL A 57 3.27 2.74 6.95
N GLN A 58 4.14 1.80 7.31
CA GLN A 58 5.18 1.98 8.32
C GLN A 58 6.53 2.36 7.71
N LYS A 59 6.76 1.99 6.45
CA LYS A 59 8.00 2.29 5.71
C LYS A 59 7.70 2.50 4.23
N LEU A 60 8.39 3.47 3.64
CA LEU A 60 8.36 3.76 2.21
C LEU A 60 9.79 3.89 1.70
N GLU A 61 10.10 3.17 0.62
CA GLU A 61 11.43 3.16 0.00
C GLU A 61 11.29 3.39 -1.50
N TRP A 62 12.15 4.26 -2.03
CA TRP A 62 12.29 4.48 -3.46
C TRP A 62 13.61 3.90 -3.96
N ALA A 63 13.53 3.05 -4.97
CA ALA A 63 14.71 2.51 -5.63
C ALA A 63 14.36 2.11 -7.06
N ASN A 64 15.26 2.34 -8.01
CA ASN A 64 15.16 1.82 -9.38
C ASN A 64 13.81 2.12 -10.07
N GLY A 65 13.29 3.34 -9.92
CA GLY A 65 12.01 3.74 -10.53
C GLY A 65 10.78 3.07 -9.92
N ARG A 66 10.90 2.55 -8.69
CA ARG A 66 9.83 1.86 -7.96
C ARG A 66 9.67 2.43 -6.56
N THR A 67 8.50 2.18 -5.99
CA THR A 67 8.18 2.39 -4.59
C THR A 67 7.88 1.06 -3.93
N SER A 68 8.58 0.77 -2.85
CA SER A 68 8.27 -0.35 -1.95
C SER A 68 7.65 0.23 -0.68
N ILE A 69 6.46 -0.23 -0.32
CA ILE A 69 5.84 0.11 0.97
C ILE A 69 5.77 -1.13 1.85
N THR A 70 6.14 -0.96 3.12
CA THR A 70 5.85 -1.92 4.18
C THR A 70 4.68 -1.37 4.96
N TYR A 71 3.58 -2.10 5.01
CA TYR A 71 2.37 -1.67 5.70
C TYR A 71 1.87 -2.75 6.66
N ARG A 72 1.27 -2.30 7.76
CA ARG A 72 0.56 -3.15 8.71
C ARG A 72 -0.92 -3.17 8.38
N LEU A 73 -1.52 -4.34 8.31
CA LEU A 73 -2.96 -4.49 8.22
C LEU A 73 -3.55 -4.42 9.64
N THR A 74 -4.41 -3.44 9.90
CA THR A 74 -4.98 -3.18 11.23
C THR A 74 -6.39 -3.72 11.39
N SER A 75 -7.15 -3.84 10.30
CA SER A 75 -8.46 -4.50 10.30
C SER A 75 -8.77 -5.13 8.95
N LEU A 76 -9.50 -6.24 8.98
CA LEU A 76 -10.09 -6.86 7.80
C LEU A 76 -11.53 -6.37 7.64
N HIS A 77 -11.91 -6.08 6.40
CA HIS A 77 -13.30 -5.89 6.05
C HIS A 77 -13.86 -7.25 5.62
N SER A 78 -14.46 -7.98 6.57
CA SER A 78 -15.12 -9.26 6.29
C SER A 78 -16.52 -8.98 5.77
N THR A 79 -16.75 -9.21 4.48
CA THR A 79 -18.09 -9.45 3.96
C THR A 79 -18.45 -10.89 4.34
N ASN A 80 -19.28 -11.06 5.38
CA ASN A 80 -19.94 -12.33 5.68
C ASN A 80 -20.81 -12.77 4.50
#